data_AF-Q5UCE9-F1
#
_entry.id   AF-Q5UCE9-F1
#
_cell.length_a   1.000
_cell.length_b   1.000
_cell.length_c   1.000
_cell.angle_alpha   90.00
_cell.angle_beta   90.00
_cell.angle_gamma   90.00
#
_symmetry.space_group_name_H-M   'P 1'
#
loop_
_entity.id
_entity.type
_entity.pdbx_description
1 polymer ?
#
loop_
_entity_poly.entity_id
_entity_poly.type
_entity_poly.pdbx_seq_one_letter_code
_entity_poly.pdbx_strand_id
1 'polypeptide(L)'
;IEKSLDYSDADVGVIFDETRFMRDRGAMNELYSSRGYLFAQVIPRKKIVSLDRENLEYYENCYSRKSEEERRICENEYSQLHVKRLRQLYNTKPELHGKKFVHVDFNIRENNLAYVENVIIKGNKKTQDRVIRRELLFKQGDLFNSILVNRSRERIFNLGYFKEVNFNMRPGSDQTKMNLIIEVVEQPTGTVSMGGGYGTITGFSIFTEVGENNLNGTGQKISGRLEFGPFRRLFQITWTEPWLYNKPWSLSLSLFYSSRIYNVGAVSITENNNQQSIKEQAIYSRDGVGFTVGIGHRIFINWTHFHRYSPSIYASTNPSSLVSDQVLAEVRRGWQFRSQISNGIAYDIRDNVFNPTQGYDLLFQIDNVGQALGGQSHFDQYRVLAEYYHTWFDYSFFGLFRNNALRRWRVVQEFRSSSLFTYQRVPYYGKQDPIQKPYIQLQDLQFLGGYESLRGWFYNDAK
;
A
#
# COMPACT_ATOMS: atom_id res chain seq x y z
N ILE A 1 -16.65 20.96 -9.21
CA ILE A 1 -18.02 20.49 -8.88
C ILE A 1 -18.57 19.72 -10.07
N GLU A 2 -18.58 20.29 -11.29
CA GLU A 2 -19.02 19.55 -12.50
C GLU A 2 -18.21 18.29 -12.80
N LYS A 3 -16.89 18.26 -12.54
CA LYS A 3 -16.06 17.06 -12.75
C LYS A 3 -16.38 15.85 -11.86
N SER A 4 -17.20 16.00 -10.82
CA SER A 4 -17.55 14.92 -9.87
C SER A 4 -19.00 14.45 -9.97
N LEU A 5 -19.80 15.04 -10.86
CA LEU A 5 -21.16 14.60 -11.12
C LEU A 5 -21.17 13.57 -12.25
N ASP A 6 -22.02 12.56 -12.11
CA ASP A 6 -22.30 11.60 -13.14
C ASP A 6 -22.98 12.27 -14.33
N TYR A 7 -23.92 13.19 -14.10
CA TYR A 7 -24.55 13.97 -15.16
C TYR A 7 -23.69 15.15 -15.61
N SER A 8 -23.56 15.28 -16.93
CA SER A 8 -22.89 16.39 -17.59
C SER A 8 -23.76 16.98 -18.70
N ASP A 9 -23.36 18.14 -19.23
CA ASP A 9 -23.98 18.73 -20.41
C ASP A 9 -23.96 17.79 -21.63
N ALA A 10 -23.04 16.82 -21.69
CA ALA A 10 -23.00 15.84 -22.79
C ALA A 10 -24.16 14.84 -22.74
N ASP A 11 -24.78 14.62 -21.58
CA ASP A 11 -25.85 13.65 -21.38
C ASP A 11 -27.24 14.18 -21.80
N VAL A 12 -27.34 15.39 -22.33
CA VAL A 12 -28.63 15.97 -22.77
C VAL A 12 -29.22 15.14 -23.91
N GLY A 13 -30.39 14.54 -23.68
CA GLY A 13 -31.08 13.64 -24.61
C GLY A 13 -30.85 12.15 -24.36
N VAL A 14 -30.09 11.79 -23.33
CA VAL A 14 -29.98 10.42 -22.82
C VAL A 14 -31.17 10.10 -21.90
N ILE A 15 -31.51 8.81 -21.77
CA ILE A 15 -32.55 8.35 -20.84
C ILE A 15 -32.17 8.73 -19.41
N PHE A 16 -33.13 9.31 -18.68
CA PHE A 16 -32.94 9.68 -17.29
C PHE A 16 -32.82 8.42 -16.40
N ASP A 17 -31.77 8.36 -15.59
CA ASP A 17 -31.47 7.31 -14.62
C ASP A 17 -31.54 7.92 -13.22
N GLU A 18 -32.56 7.53 -12.49
CA GLU A 18 -32.80 8.00 -11.13
C GLU A 18 -31.66 7.60 -10.17
N THR A 19 -30.95 6.52 -10.45
CA THR A 19 -29.81 6.06 -9.65
C THR A 19 -28.63 7.02 -9.78
N ARG A 20 -28.28 7.43 -11.01
CA ARG A 20 -27.24 8.46 -11.27
C ARG A 20 -27.60 9.77 -10.58
N PHE A 21 -28.86 10.19 -10.70
CA PHE A 21 -29.34 11.41 -10.06
C PHE A 21 -29.23 11.38 -8.52
N MET A 22 -29.58 10.25 -7.90
CA MET A 22 -29.45 10.11 -6.44
C MET A 22 -27.98 10.06 -5.99
N ARG A 23 -27.07 9.50 -6.81
CA ARG A 23 -25.62 9.55 -6.56
C ARG A 23 -25.10 10.98 -6.60
N ASP A 24 -25.50 11.76 -7.61
CA ASP A 24 -25.14 13.17 -7.73
C ASP A 24 -25.60 14.01 -6.54
N ARG A 25 -26.83 13.76 -6.06
CA ARG A 25 -27.33 14.38 -4.83
C ARG A 25 -26.47 14.00 -3.62
N GLY A 26 -26.08 12.73 -3.52
CA GLY A 26 -25.18 12.24 -2.48
C GLY A 26 -23.81 12.90 -2.52
N ALA A 27 -23.23 13.03 -3.71
CA ALA A 27 -21.94 13.67 -3.95
C ALA A 27 -21.96 15.16 -3.55
N MET A 28 -23.06 15.87 -3.86
CA MET A 28 -23.26 17.24 -3.39
C MET A 28 -23.31 17.31 -1.86
N ASN A 29 -24.08 16.43 -1.22
CA ASN A 29 -24.15 16.39 0.24
C ASN A 29 -22.77 16.13 0.87
N GLU A 30 -22.01 15.18 0.32
CA GLU A 30 -20.65 14.89 0.78
C GLU A 30 -19.70 16.08 0.58
N LEU A 31 -19.79 16.77 -0.56
CA LEU A 31 -18.97 17.96 -0.84
C LEU A 31 -19.21 19.06 0.19
N TYR A 32 -20.47 19.37 0.50
CA TYR A 32 -20.82 20.37 1.51
C TYR A 32 -20.42 19.95 2.92
N SER A 33 -20.63 18.67 3.24
CA SER A 33 -20.21 18.06 4.49
C SER A 33 -18.67 18.07 4.67
N SER A 34 -17.91 17.96 3.58
CA SER A 34 -16.43 18.06 3.61
C SER A 34 -15.93 19.47 3.91
N ARG A 35 -16.79 20.49 3.72
CA ARG A 35 -16.51 21.89 4.03
C ARG A 35 -17.06 22.32 5.39
N GLY A 36 -17.62 21.41 6.19
CA GLY A 36 -18.18 21.70 7.52
C GLY A 36 -19.69 21.91 7.57
N TYR A 37 -20.39 21.92 6.44
CA TYR A 37 -21.84 22.07 6.39
C TYR A 37 -22.55 20.72 6.57
N LEU A 38 -22.49 20.16 7.78
CA LEU A 38 -23.07 18.85 8.09
C LEU A 38 -24.60 18.82 7.89
N PHE A 39 -25.28 19.92 8.20
CA PHE A 39 -26.73 20.05 8.12
C PHE A 39 -27.20 20.69 6.80
N ALA A 40 -26.35 20.72 5.76
CA ALA A 40 -26.73 21.24 4.46
C ALA A 40 -27.92 20.45 3.89
N GLN A 41 -28.90 21.16 3.35
CA GLN A 41 -30.03 20.52 2.68
C GLN A 41 -29.84 20.64 1.16
N VAL A 42 -29.62 19.50 0.51
CA VAL A 42 -29.58 19.40 -0.96
C VAL A 42 -30.98 19.04 -1.45
N ILE A 43 -31.75 20.04 -1.86
CA ILE A 43 -33.15 19.90 -2.26
C ILE A 43 -33.19 19.65 -3.77
N PRO A 44 -33.60 18.45 -4.23
CA PRO A 44 -33.74 18.17 -5.65
C PRO A 44 -34.94 18.94 -6.22
N ARG A 45 -34.73 19.58 -7.36
CA ARG A 45 -35.78 20.14 -8.19
C ARG A 45 -35.78 19.41 -9.52
N LYS A 46 -36.98 19.04 -9.97
CA LYS A 46 -37.21 18.36 -11.25
C LYS A 46 -38.22 19.19 -12.03
N LYS A 47 -37.88 19.56 -13.26
CA LYS A 47 -38.79 20.23 -14.18
C LYS A 47 -38.91 19.41 -15.45
N ILE A 48 -40.13 19.07 -15.81
CA ILE A 48 -40.41 18.25 -17.00
C ILE A 48 -40.84 19.18 -18.13
N VAL A 49 -40.18 19.05 -19.28
CA VAL A 49 -40.42 19.86 -20.48
C VAL A 49 -40.62 18.91 -21.65
N SER A 50 -41.75 18.98 -22.34
CA SER A 50 -41.95 18.23 -23.58
C SER A 50 -41.20 18.88 -24.74
N LEU A 51 -40.60 18.06 -25.60
CA LEU A 51 -39.89 18.54 -26.78
C LEU A 51 -40.87 18.74 -27.95
N ASP A 52 -41.67 19.80 -27.81
CA ASP A 52 -42.66 20.22 -28.79
C ASP A 52 -42.37 21.65 -29.25
N ARG A 53 -42.73 21.97 -30.49
CA ARG A 53 -42.50 23.30 -31.06
C ARG A 53 -43.13 24.41 -30.23
N GLU A 54 -44.39 24.23 -29.81
CA GLU A 54 -45.12 25.20 -28.99
C GLU A 54 -44.43 25.44 -27.64
N ASN A 55 -43.92 24.38 -27.01
CA ASN A 55 -43.27 24.47 -25.71
C ASN A 55 -41.90 25.15 -25.81
N LEU A 56 -41.14 24.92 -26.89
CA LEU A 56 -39.89 25.64 -27.14
C LEU A 56 -40.14 27.12 -27.42
N GLU A 57 -41.14 27.43 -28.24
CA GLU A 57 -41.53 28.81 -28.57
C GLU A 57 -42.02 29.58 -27.31
N TYR A 58 -42.64 28.89 -26.35
CA TYR A 58 -43.04 29.48 -25.06
C TYR A 58 -41.86 30.06 -24.27
N TYR A 59 -40.72 29.36 -24.24
CA TYR A 59 -39.51 29.82 -23.55
C TYR A 59 -38.65 30.73 -24.42
N GLU A 60 -38.71 30.61 -25.75
CA GLU A 60 -38.00 31.53 -26.67
C GLU A 60 -38.62 32.94 -26.67
N ASN A 61 -39.93 33.06 -26.46
CA ASN A 61 -40.66 34.32 -26.52
C ASN A 61 -40.83 35.02 -25.15
N CYS A 62 -39.79 35.05 -24.32
CA CYS A 62 -39.85 35.69 -22.99
C CYS A 62 -40.21 37.20 -23.03
N TYR A 63 -39.84 37.92 -24.10
CA TYR A 63 -40.16 39.34 -24.26
C TYR A 63 -41.66 39.67 -24.32
N SER A 64 -42.50 38.68 -24.67
CA SER A 64 -43.95 38.85 -24.80
C SER A 64 -44.68 38.97 -23.45
N ARG A 65 -44.02 38.71 -22.32
CA ARG A 65 -44.63 38.80 -20.98
C ARG A 65 -44.93 40.25 -20.61
N LYS A 66 -46.03 40.47 -19.90
CA LYS A 66 -46.52 41.83 -19.53
C LYS A 66 -45.80 42.40 -18.31
N SER A 67 -45.43 41.55 -17.35
CA SER A 67 -44.70 41.96 -16.15
C SER A 67 -43.18 41.75 -16.31
N GLU A 68 -42.39 42.69 -15.79
CA GLU A 68 -40.93 42.59 -15.76
C GLU A 68 -40.45 41.38 -14.92
N GLU A 69 -41.19 41.06 -13.85
CA GLU A 69 -40.89 39.91 -13.00
C GLU A 69 -41.10 38.58 -13.73
N GLU A 70 -42.18 38.48 -14.53
CA GLU A 70 -42.45 37.32 -15.38
C GLU A 70 -41.41 37.16 -16.48
N ARG A 71 -40.93 38.26 -17.06
CA ARG A 71 -39.83 38.24 -18.05
C ARG A 71 -38.57 37.66 -17.44
N ARG A 72 -38.18 38.16 -16.25
CA ARG A 72 -36.98 37.69 -15.54
C ARG A 72 -37.07 36.21 -15.16
N ILE A 73 -38.24 35.73 -14.72
CA ILE A 73 -38.46 34.30 -14.44
C ILE A 73 -38.31 33.48 -15.73
N CYS A 74 -38.93 33.91 -16.82
CA CYS A 74 -38.85 33.24 -18.11
C CYS A 74 -37.40 33.16 -18.63
N GLU A 75 -36.64 34.25 -18.55
CA GLU A 75 -35.23 34.30 -18.98
C GLU A 75 -34.35 33.37 -18.13
N ASN A 76 -34.56 33.35 -16.81
CA ASN A 76 -33.87 32.42 -15.92
C ASN A 76 -34.19 30.96 -16.28
N GLU A 77 -35.46 30.63 -16.49
CA GLU A 77 -35.86 29.27 -16.90
C GLU A 77 -35.33 28.89 -18.28
N TYR A 78 -35.32 29.82 -19.24
CA TYR A 78 -34.75 29.62 -20.57
C TYR A 78 -33.27 29.23 -20.50
N SER A 79 -32.51 29.90 -19.63
CA SER A 79 -31.09 29.60 -19.41
C SER A 79 -30.90 28.26 -18.69
N GLN A 80 -31.62 28.00 -17.59
CA GLN A 80 -31.50 26.77 -16.80
C GLN A 80 -31.85 25.53 -17.62
N LEU A 81 -32.95 25.58 -18.38
CA LEU A 81 -33.40 24.46 -19.22
C LEU A 81 -32.54 24.25 -20.46
N HIS A 82 -31.54 25.10 -20.72
CA HIS A 82 -30.70 25.03 -21.91
C HIS A 82 -31.52 24.94 -23.22
N VAL A 83 -32.55 25.79 -23.34
CA VAL A 83 -33.55 25.72 -24.42
C VAL A 83 -32.93 25.75 -25.82
N LYS A 84 -31.82 26.49 -26.01
CA LYS A 84 -31.05 26.47 -27.28
C LYS A 84 -30.60 25.06 -27.70
N ARG A 85 -30.17 24.26 -26.73
CA ARG A 85 -29.72 22.88 -26.97
C ARG A 85 -30.90 21.94 -27.23
N LEU A 86 -32.01 22.14 -26.52
CA LEU A 86 -33.27 21.45 -26.82
C LEU A 86 -33.74 21.77 -28.25
N ARG A 87 -33.63 23.02 -28.70
CA ARG A 87 -33.96 23.41 -30.08
C ARG A 87 -33.06 22.74 -31.13
N GLN A 88 -31.76 22.64 -30.85
CA GLN A 88 -30.83 21.89 -31.69
C GLN A 88 -31.22 20.41 -31.77
N LEU A 89 -31.58 19.79 -30.64
CA LEU A 89 -32.06 18.39 -30.60
C LEU A 89 -33.36 18.20 -31.37
N TYR A 90 -34.32 19.12 -31.24
CA TYR A 90 -35.56 19.11 -32.00
C TYR A 90 -35.29 19.13 -33.52
N ASN A 91 -34.34 19.96 -33.97
CA ASN A 91 -34.01 20.05 -35.39
C ASN A 91 -33.21 18.84 -35.91
N THR A 92 -32.38 18.22 -35.08
CA THR A 92 -31.46 17.14 -35.49
C THR A 92 -32.01 15.73 -35.32
N LYS A 93 -32.95 15.53 -34.38
CA LYS A 93 -33.48 14.20 -34.02
C LYS A 93 -35.02 14.19 -33.98
N PRO A 94 -35.68 13.90 -35.11
CA PRO A 94 -37.14 13.84 -35.20
C PRO A 94 -37.77 12.77 -34.27
N GLU A 95 -37.04 11.70 -33.98
CA GLU A 95 -37.45 10.61 -33.08
C GLU A 95 -37.71 11.04 -31.62
N LEU A 96 -37.22 12.22 -31.22
CA LEU A 96 -37.38 12.77 -29.87
C LEU A 96 -38.57 13.73 -29.76
N HIS A 97 -39.26 14.05 -30.86
CA HIS A 97 -40.44 14.93 -30.84
C HIS A 97 -41.54 14.34 -29.95
N GLY A 98 -42.19 15.17 -29.14
CA GLY A 98 -43.22 14.73 -28.19
C GLY A 98 -42.68 13.97 -26.96
N LYS A 99 -41.37 13.69 -26.89
CA LYS A 99 -40.77 13.10 -25.69
C LYS A 99 -40.61 14.14 -24.59
N LYS A 100 -40.72 13.69 -23.34
CA LYS A 100 -40.54 14.52 -22.15
C LYS A 100 -39.09 14.48 -21.70
N PHE A 101 -38.48 15.65 -21.59
CA PHE A 101 -37.15 15.88 -21.03
C PHE A 101 -37.30 16.28 -19.57
N VAL A 102 -36.42 15.76 -18.72
CA VAL A 102 -36.39 16.09 -17.30
C VAL A 102 -35.15 16.94 -17.06
N HIS A 103 -35.35 18.21 -16.77
CA HIS A 103 -34.31 19.06 -16.22
C HIS A 103 -34.24 18.84 -14.72
N VAL A 104 -33.03 18.67 -14.20
CA VAL A 104 -32.80 18.46 -12.78
C VAL A 104 -31.76 19.45 -12.27
N ASP A 105 -32.05 20.04 -11.11
CA ASP A 105 -31.17 20.97 -10.42
C ASP A 105 -31.20 20.70 -8.91
N PHE A 106 -30.17 21.16 -8.22
CA PHE A 106 -30.07 21.06 -6.76
C PHE A 106 -30.06 22.46 -6.15
N ASN A 107 -31.06 22.74 -5.32
CA ASN A 107 -31.03 23.93 -4.47
C ASN A 107 -30.38 23.56 -3.14
N ILE A 108 -29.22 24.17 -2.85
CA ILE A 108 -28.48 23.90 -1.61
C ILE A 108 -28.76 25.00 -0.59
N ARG A 109 -29.14 24.60 0.62
CA ARG A 109 -29.18 25.47 1.80
C ARG A 109 -28.05 25.06 2.74
N GLU A 110 -27.03 25.92 2.86
CA GLU A 110 -25.76 25.55 3.50
C GLU A 110 -25.84 25.44 5.04
N ASN A 111 -26.83 26.06 5.70
CA ASN A 111 -26.99 26.03 7.17
C ASN A 111 -25.67 26.38 7.92
N ASN A 112 -25.60 26.12 9.24
CA ASN A 112 -24.45 26.46 10.06
C ASN A 112 -23.29 25.47 9.89
N LEU A 113 -22.05 25.97 10.03
CA LEU A 113 -20.85 25.14 10.13
C LEU A 113 -20.88 24.32 11.44
N ALA A 114 -20.48 23.05 11.34
CA ALA A 114 -20.41 22.12 12.46
C ALA A 114 -18.95 21.92 12.91
N TYR A 115 -18.71 22.00 14.21
CA TYR A 115 -17.41 21.73 14.85
C TYR A 115 -17.49 20.46 15.70
N VAL A 116 -16.40 19.70 15.73
CA VAL A 116 -16.30 18.47 16.53
C VAL A 116 -16.08 18.85 17.99
N GLU A 117 -17.09 18.66 18.84
CA GLU A 117 -17.00 18.99 20.27
C GLU A 117 -16.30 17.87 21.05
N ASN A 118 -16.87 16.66 21.02
CA ASN A 118 -16.26 15.49 21.67
C ASN A 118 -16.09 14.32 20.71
N VAL A 119 -15.03 13.56 20.94
CA VAL A 119 -14.81 12.25 20.32
C VAL A 119 -14.85 11.19 21.41
N ILE A 120 -15.94 10.43 21.41
CA ILE A 120 -16.24 9.38 22.40
C ILE A 120 -16.02 8.04 21.73
N ILE A 121 -15.13 7.22 22.28
CA ILE A 121 -14.83 5.89 21.76
C ILE A 121 -15.53 4.85 22.66
N LYS A 122 -16.19 3.86 22.06
CA LYS A 122 -16.95 2.82 22.75
C LYS A 122 -16.70 1.46 22.14
N GLY A 123 -16.70 0.42 22.98
CA GLY A 123 -16.61 -0.98 22.55
C GLY A 123 -15.19 -1.55 22.53
N ASN A 124 -14.17 -0.71 22.74
CA ASN A 124 -12.78 -1.12 22.93
C ASN A 124 -12.54 -1.63 24.36
N LYS A 125 -12.65 -2.95 24.57
CA LYS A 125 -12.48 -3.57 25.90
C LYS A 125 -11.02 -3.88 26.20
N LYS A 126 -10.29 -4.44 25.22
CA LYS A 126 -8.85 -4.75 25.31
C LYS A 126 -8.02 -3.57 24.83
N THR A 127 -8.40 -2.97 23.70
CA THR A 127 -7.64 -1.93 23.00
C THR A 127 -7.74 -0.59 23.70
N GLN A 128 -6.59 0.06 23.91
CA GLN A 128 -6.54 1.35 24.56
C GLN A 128 -7.08 2.45 23.65
N ASP A 129 -7.81 3.42 24.23
CA ASP A 129 -8.36 4.59 23.52
C ASP A 129 -7.33 5.32 22.66
N ARG A 130 -6.08 5.43 23.15
CA ARG A 130 -4.99 6.12 22.43
C ARG A 130 -4.68 5.48 21.06
N VAL A 131 -4.91 4.17 20.92
CA VAL A 131 -4.64 3.42 19.68
C VAL A 131 -5.65 3.81 18.60
N ILE A 132 -6.91 4.03 18.97
CA ILE A 132 -7.94 4.49 18.03
C ILE A 132 -7.77 6.00 17.78
N ARG A 133 -7.51 6.77 18.84
CA ARG A 133 -7.41 8.24 18.76
C ARG A 133 -6.25 8.72 17.88
N ARG A 134 -5.12 8.02 17.84
CA ARG A 134 -3.97 8.38 16.99
C ARG A 134 -4.21 8.16 15.49
N GLU A 135 -5.19 7.34 15.13
CA GLU A 135 -5.56 7.11 13.72
C GLU A 135 -6.51 8.18 13.18
N LEU A 136 -7.10 9.01 14.06
CA LEU A 136 -7.99 10.11 13.68
C LEU A 136 -7.21 11.23 12.98
N LEU A 137 -7.75 11.71 11.86
CA LEU A 137 -7.21 12.82 11.08
C LEU A 137 -7.71 14.20 11.52
N PHE A 138 -8.59 14.23 12.51
CA PHE A 138 -9.20 15.43 13.09
C PHE A 138 -9.13 15.34 14.61
N LYS A 139 -9.28 16.49 15.27
CA LYS A 139 -9.25 16.65 16.73
C LYS A 139 -10.52 17.33 17.20
N GLN A 140 -10.74 17.30 18.51
CA GLN A 140 -11.76 18.11 19.14
C GLN A 140 -11.46 19.59 18.88
N GLY A 141 -12.48 20.36 18.52
CA GLY A 141 -12.40 21.77 18.11
C GLY A 141 -12.27 21.96 16.59
N ASP A 142 -11.92 20.93 15.83
CA ASP A 142 -11.78 21.05 14.38
C ASP A 142 -13.14 21.22 13.68
N LEU A 143 -13.12 21.92 12.55
CA LEU A 143 -14.26 21.97 11.65
C LEU A 143 -14.57 20.56 11.13
N PHE A 144 -15.84 20.19 11.14
CA PHE A 144 -16.27 18.89 10.65
C PHE A 144 -15.89 18.70 9.18
N ASN A 145 -15.37 17.52 8.84
CA ASN A 145 -15.05 17.17 7.46
C ASN A 145 -15.33 15.67 7.25
N SER A 146 -16.37 15.38 6.47
CA SER A 146 -16.78 14.00 6.13
C SER A 146 -15.67 13.15 5.54
N ILE A 147 -14.80 13.74 4.71
CA ILE A 147 -13.68 13.04 4.06
C ILE A 147 -12.65 12.62 5.12
N LEU A 148 -12.31 13.50 6.06
CA LEU A 148 -11.39 13.17 7.15
C LEU A 148 -11.99 12.11 8.08
N VAL A 149 -13.28 12.18 8.37
CA VAL A 149 -14.01 11.18 9.17
C VAL A 149 -14.01 9.81 8.49
N ASN A 150 -14.35 9.76 7.20
CA ASN A 150 -14.35 8.51 6.43
C ASN A 150 -12.95 7.89 6.33
N ARG A 151 -11.92 8.70 6.02
CA ARG A 151 -10.52 8.23 6.03
C ARG A 151 -10.05 7.75 7.39
N SER A 152 -10.50 8.39 8.47
CA SER A 152 -10.18 7.95 9.84
C SER A 152 -10.84 6.60 10.14
N ARG A 153 -12.10 6.40 9.72
CA ARG A 153 -12.79 5.10 9.82
C ARG A 153 -12.01 4.00 9.10
N GLU A 154 -11.59 4.26 7.86
CA GLU A 154 -10.77 3.32 7.07
C GLU A 154 -9.44 3.00 7.77
N ARG A 155 -8.74 4.01 8.30
CA ARG A 155 -7.49 3.79 9.06
C ARG A 155 -7.69 2.90 10.28
N ILE A 156 -8.72 3.16 11.08
CA ILE A 156 -9.04 2.35 12.26
C ILE A 156 -9.41 0.92 11.86
N PHE A 157 -10.20 0.75 10.79
CA PHE A 157 -10.54 -0.57 10.27
C PHE A 157 -9.31 -1.33 9.76
N ASN A 158 -8.41 -0.64 9.06
CA ASN A 158 -7.17 -1.20 8.53
C ASN A 158 -6.14 -1.58 9.60
N LEU A 159 -6.36 -1.22 10.87
CA LEU A 159 -5.57 -1.78 11.98
C LEU A 159 -5.77 -3.30 12.10
N GLY A 160 -6.91 -3.82 11.65
CA GLY A 160 -7.26 -5.24 11.78
C GLY A 160 -7.69 -5.66 13.19
N TYR A 161 -7.84 -4.70 14.13
CA TYR A 161 -8.23 -4.98 15.52
C TYR A 161 -9.73 -5.08 15.73
N PHE A 162 -10.51 -4.59 14.77
CA PHE A 162 -11.96 -4.45 14.87
C PHE A 162 -12.63 -5.12 13.69
N LYS A 163 -13.69 -5.87 13.96
CA LYS A 163 -14.58 -6.43 12.93
C LYS A 163 -15.45 -5.34 12.30
N GLU A 164 -15.82 -4.34 13.10
CA GLU A 164 -16.73 -3.27 12.70
C GLU A 164 -16.30 -1.95 13.36
N VAL A 165 -16.38 -0.86 12.60
CA VAL A 165 -16.03 0.50 13.03
C VAL A 165 -17.10 1.47 12.53
N ASN A 166 -17.98 1.90 13.44
CA ASN A 166 -19.09 2.79 13.14
C ASN A 166 -18.84 4.18 13.73
N PHE A 167 -19.17 5.20 12.93
CA PHE A 167 -19.05 6.60 13.32
C PHE A 167 -20.45 7.19 13.37
N ASN A 168 -20.95 7.41 14.58
CA ASN A 168 -22.26 7.98 14.84
C ASN A 168 -22.11 9.46 15.21
N MET A 169 -22.77 10.33 14.44
CA MET A 169 -22.79 11.77 14.71
C MET A 169 -24.03 12.08 15.56
N ARG A 170 -23.83 12.79 16.67
CA ARG A 170 -24.91 13.25 17.55
C ARG A 170 -24.83 14.77 17.72
N PRO A 171 -25.97 15.46 17.89
CA PRO A 171 -25.97 16.88 18.24
C PRO A 171 -25.11 17.15 19.49
N GLY A 172 -24.37 18.26 19.47
CA GLY A 172 -23.54 18.73 20.57
C GLY A 172 -24.32 19.62 21.54
N SER A 173 -23.58 20.44 22.29
CA SER A 173 -24.17 21.42 23.20
C SER A 173 -24.95 22.55 22.51
N ASP A 174 -24.66 22.83 21.23
CA ASP A 174 -25.33 23.86 20.43
C ASP A 174 -25.43 23.41 18.94
N GLN A 175 -26.20 24.13 18.13
CA GLN A 175 -26.45 23.87 16.70
C GLN A 175 -25.20 23.89 15.83
N THR A 176 -24.12 24.51 16.29
CA THR A 176 -22.81 24.57 15.61
C THR A 176 -21.85 23.47 16.06
N LYS A 177 -22.25 22.63 17.01
CA LYS A 177 -21.38 21.62 17.63
C LYS A 177 -21.95 20.22 17.47
N MET A 178 -21.06 19.25 17.33
CA MET A 178 -21.45 17.85 17.24
C MET A 178 -20.52 16.92 18.02
N ASN A 179 -21.10 15.87 18.58
CA ASN A 179 -20.38 14.79 19.25
C ASN A 179 -20.21 13.62 18.29
N LEU A 180 -18.98 13.14 18.15
CA LEU A 180 -18.66 11.98 17.33
C LEU A 180 -18.48 10.76 18.23
N ILE A 181 -19.34 9.77 18.05
CA ILE A 181 -19.28 8.51 18.79
C ILE A 181 -18.71 7.45 17.85
N ILE A 182 -17.54 6.92 18.21
CA ILE A 182 -16.85 5.86 17.49
C ILE A 182 -17.17 4.56 18.20
N GLU A 183 -18.01 3.74 17.60
CA GLU A 183 -18.39 2.42 18.11
C GLU A 183 -17.58 1.35 17.39
N VAL A 184 -16.83 0.56 18.15
CA VAL A 184 -15.98 -0.51 17.60
C VAL A 184 -16.37 -1.86 18.18
N VAL A 185 -16.25 -2.90 17.36
CA VAL A 185 -16.39 -4.30 17.80
C VAL A 185 -15.04 -4.98 17.65
N GLU A 186 -14.38 -5.28 18.77
CA GLU A 186 -13.07 -5.93 18.77
C GLU A 186 -13.13 -7.37 18.21
N GLN A 187 -12.06 -7.79 17.56
CA GLN A 187 -11.87 -9.15 17.06
C GLN A 187 -10.50 -9.71 17.50
N PRO A 188 -10.29 -11.03 17.42
CA PRO A 188 -8.98 -11.63 17.70
C PRO A 188 -7.89 -11.03 16.78
N THR A 189 -6.82 -10.57 17.40
CA THR A 189 -5.67 -9.92 16.73
C THR A 189 -4.46 -10.82 16.56
N GLY A 190 -4.52 -12.02 17.16
CA GLY A 190 -3.51 -13.06 17.01
C GLY A 190 -3.57 -13.72 15.64
N THR A 191 -2.41 -13.96 15.06
CA THR A 191 -2.26 -14.60 13.76
C THR A 191 -1.36 -15.82 13.89
N VAL A 192 -1.77 -16.92 13.29
CA VAL A 192 -0.95 -18.13 13.11
C VAL A 192 -0.88 -18.40 11.63
N SER A 193 0.33 -18.37 11.08
CA SER A 193 0.61 -18.61 9.68
C SER A 193 1.52 -19.81 9.57
N MET A 194 1.14 -20.81 8.80
CA MET A 194 1.99 -21.95 8.47
C MET A 194 2.03 -22.08 6.96
N GLY A 195 3.22 -22.27 6.42
CA GLY A 195 3.41 -22.36 4.98
C GLY A 195 4.64 -23.17 4.63
N GLY A 196 4.76 -23.51 3.36
CA GLY A 196 5.95 -24.14 2.82
C GLY A 196 6.10 -23.80 1.35
N GLY A 197 7.32 -23.92 0.84
CA GLY A 197 7.65 -23.68 -0.54
C GLY A 197 8.74 -24.62 -1.02
N TYR A 198 8.94 -24.68 -2.32
CA TYR A 198 10.07 -25.37 -2.94
C TYR A 198 10.71 -24.44 -3.95
N GLY A 199 11.98 -24.13 -3.76
CA GLY A 199 12.79 -23.34 -4.70
C GLY A 199 13.92 -24.19 -5.27
N THR A 200 14.29 -23.91 -6.52
CA THR A 200 15.44 -24.58 -7.16
C THR A 200 16.77 -24.30 -6.44
N ILE A 201 16.89 -23.14 -5.78
CA ILE A 201 18.09 -22.71 -5.05
C ILE A 201 17.97 -23.02 -3.56
N THR A 202 16.81 -22.74 -2.98
CA THR A 202 16.57 -22.82 -1.52
C THR A 202 16.12 -24.19 -1.06
N GLY A 203 15.80 -25.11 -1.98
CA GLY A 203 15.20 -26.40 -1.68
C GLY A 203 13.78 -26.27 -1.14
N PHE A 204 13.27 -27.32 -0.49
CA PHE A 204 12.02 -27.21 0.25
C PHE A 204 12.23 -26.37 1.52
N SER A 205 11.26 -25.55 1.88
CA SER A 205 11.24 -24.84 3.15
C SER A 205 9.85 -24.93 3.76
N ILE A 206 9.79 -25.03 5.08
CA ILE A 206 8.57 -24.98 5.87
C ILE A 206 8.77 -23.87 6.88
N PHE A 207 7.77 -23.01 7.05
CA PHE A 207 7.80 -21.98 8.06
C PHE A 207 6.51 -21.93 8.86
N THR A 208 6.64 -21.45 10.08
CA THR A 208 5.53 -21.16 10.98
C THR A 208 5.81 -19.81 11.62
N GLU A 209 4.83 -18.92 11.56
CA GLU A 209 4.86 -17.62 12.19
C GLU A 209 3.65 -17.46 13.10
N VAL A 210 3.90 -17.10 14.35
CA VAL A 210 2.87 -16.77 15.32
C VAL A 210 3.06 -15.32 15.73
N GLY A 211 1.97 -14.56 15.77
CA GLY A 211 2.04 -13.16 16.16
C GLY A 211 0.79 -12.66 16.86
N GLU A 212 0.96 -11.58 17.61
CA GLU A 212 -0.10 -10.79 18.22
C GLU A 212 0.09 -9.34 17.79
N ASN A 213 -0.86 -8.80 17.04
CA ASN A 213 -0.77 -7.47 16.43
C ASN A 213 -1.24 -6.33 17.36
N ASN A 214 -1.84 -6.66 18.50
CA ASN A 214 -2.35 -5.71 19.48
C ASN A 214 -2.02 -6.17 20.91
N LEU A 215 -0.73 -6.32 21.19
CA LEU A 215 -0.22 -6.82 22.46
C LEU A 215 -0.73 -5.95 23.62
N ASN A 216 -1.44 -6.57 24.56
CA ASN A 216 -2.08 -5.91 25.71
C ASN A 216 -2.93 -4.68 25.33
N GLY A 217 -3.47 -4.63 24.11
CA GLY A 217 -4.30 -3.52 23.66
C GLY A 217 -3.54 -2.23 23.31
N THR A 218 -2.21 -2.25 23.26
CA THR A 218 -1.38 -1.06 23.03
C THR A 218 -1.14 -0.74 21.55
N GLY A 219 -1.57 -1.61 20.64
CA GLY A 219 -1.23 -1.59 19.23
C GLY A 219 0.21 -2.01 18.91
N GLN A 220 0.96 -2.51 19.91
CA GLN A 220 2.27 -3.12 19.70
C GLN A 220 2.12 -4.49 19.06
N LYS A 221 3.07 -4.84 18.21
CA LYS A 221 3.10 -6.12 17.50
C LYS A 221 4.25 -6.97 18.04
N ILE A 222 4.00 -8.24 18.28
CA ILE A 222 5.03 -9.23 18.54
C ILE A 222 4.82 -10.41 17.60
N SER A 223 5.88 -10.88 16.94
CA SER A 223 5.84 -12.08 16.12
C SER A 223 7.07 -12.94 16.34
N GLY A 224 6.87 -14.26 16.27
CA GLY A 224 7.90 -15.28 16.27
C GLY A 224 7.80 -16.09 15.00
N ARG A 225 8.87 -16.16 14.22
CA ARG A 225 8.97 -16.90 12.97
C ARG A 225 10.03 -17.98 13.09
N LEU A 226 9.63 -19.20 12.74
CA LEU A 226 10.48 -20.37 12.56
C LEU A 226 10.46 -20.75 11.09
N GLU A 227 11.62 -21.02 10.51
CA GLU A 227 11.77 -21.52 9.16
C GLU A 227 12.79 -22.67 9.18
N PHE A 228 12.42 -23.79 8.56
CA PHE A 228 13.24 -24.98 8.45
C PHE A 228 13.29 -25.44 6.99
N GLY A 229 14.50 -25.65 6.50
CA GLY A 229 14.80 -26.22 5.20
C GLY A 229 16.21 -26.82 5.20
N PRO A 230 16.60 -27.54 4.13
CA PRO A 230 17.91 -28.18 4.04
C PRO A 230 19.05 -27.15 3.97
N PHE A 231 18.83 -26.00 3.31
CA PHE A 231 19.85 -24.97 3.12
C PHE A 231 19.70 -23.76 4.05
N ARG A 232 18.55 -23.61 4.71
CA ARG A 232 18.26 -22.44 5.56
C ARG A 232 17.44 -22.85 6.79
N ARG A 233 17.86 -22.36 7.94
CA ARG A 233 17.10 -22.39 9.19
C ARG A 233 17.08 -20.98 9.75
N LEU A 234 15.91 -20.48 10.13
CA LEU A 234 15.73 -19.17 10.71
C LEU A 234 14.85 -19.27 11.95
N PHE A 235 15.31 -18.69 13.04
CA PHE A 235 14.47 -18.34 14.17
C PHE A 235 14.53 -16.84 14.35
N GLN A 236 13.38 -16.18 14.40
CA GLN A 236 13.31 -14.73 14.54
C GLN A 236 12.17 -14.35 15.46
N ILE A 237 12.45 -13.48 16.42
CA ILE A 237 11.43 -12.80 17.21
C ILE A 237 11.51 -11.32 16.87
N THR A 238 10.36 -10.70 16.63
CA THR A 238 10.26 -9.28 16.30
C THR A 238 9.20 -8.63 17.17
N TRP A 239 9.57 -7.56 17.85
CA TRP A 239 8.64 -6.65 18.53
C TRP A 239 8.64 -5.31 17.79
N THR A 240 7.46 -4.73 17.57
CA THR A 240 7.30 -3.46 16.87
C THR A 240 6.33 -2.56 17.62
N GLU A 241 6.77 -1.34 17.95
CA GLU A 241 5.91 -0.21 18.36
C GLU A 241 5.69 0.68 17.13
N PRO A 242 4.51 0.65 16.49
CA PRO A 242 4.28 1.42 15.26
C PRO A 242 4.18 2.94 15.49
N TRP A 243 3.86 3.37 16.72
CA TRP A 243 3.68 4.77 17.07
C TRP A 243 4.44 5.15 18.34
N LEU A 244 5.76 5.25 18.22
CA LEU A 244 6.67 5.64 19.29
C LEU A 244 6.27 7.02 19.83
N TYR A 245 6.00 7.10 21.13
CA TYR A 245 5.47 8.30 21.80
C TYR A 245 4.19 8.88 21.16
N ASN A 246 3.33 8.04 20.60
CA ASN A 246 2.12 8.43 19.86
C ASN A 246 2.39 9.33 18.64
N LYS A 247 3.62 9.31 18.11
CA LYS A 247 4.00 9.97 16.86
C LYS A 247 4.16 8.91 15.76
N PRO A 248 4.08 9.27 14.47
CA PRO A 248 4.18 8.32 13.35
C PRO A 248 5.62 7.85 13.09
N TRP A 249 6.30 7.46 14.17
CA TRP A 249 7.63 6.86 14.19
C TRP A 249 7.47 5.41 14.64
N SER A 250 7.90 4.46 13.83
CA SER A 250 7.93 3.06 14.20
C SER A 250 9.27 2.69 14.81
N LEU A 251 9.26 1.92 15.90
CA LEU A 251 10.43 1.27 16.48
C LEU A 251 10.27 -0.24 16.33
N SER A 252 11.26 -0.91 15.77
CA SER A 252 11.28 -2.35 15.61
C SER A 252 12.53 -2.93 16.25
N LEU A 253 12.35 -3.95 17.07
CA LEU A 253 13.41 -4.70 17.73
C LEU A 253 13.29 -6.15 17.27
N SER A 254 14.35 -6.73 16.75
CA SER A 254 14.33 -8.11 16.28
C SER A 254 15.56 -8.87 16.75
N LEU A 255 15.34 -10.06 17.29
CA LEU A 255 16.38 -11.04 17.61
C LEU A 255 16.29 -12.15 16.59
N PHE A 256 17.41 -12.56 16.02
CA PHE A 256 17.43 -13.62 15.04
C PHE A 256 18.59 -14.58 15.25
N TYR A 257 18.33 -15.85 14.94
CA TYR A 257 19.32 -16.88 14.67
C TYR A 257 19.10 -17.38 13.25
N SER A 258 20.17 -17.45 12.45
CA SER A 258 20.14 -17.93 11.09
C SER A 258 21.27 -18.92 10.87
N SER A 259 20.94 -20.10 10.37
CA SER A 259 21.91 -21.06 9.83
C SER A 259 21.66 -21.20 8.33
N ARG A 260 22.71 -21.02 7.52
CA ARG A 260 22.62 -21.11 6.07
C ARG A 260 23.79 -21.91 5.53
N ILE A 261 23.48 -22.86 4.64
CA ILE A 261 24.48 -23.56 3.85
C ILE A 261 24.70 -22.75 2.58
N TYR A 262 25.95 -22.38 2.33
CA TYR A 262 26.36 -21.68 1.12
C TYR A 262 27.04 -22.66 0.17
N ASN A 263 26.64 -22.61 -1.10
CA ASN A 263 27.32 -23.29 -2.19
C ASN A 263 28.17 -22.26 -2.94
N VAL A 264 29.49 -22.44 -2.92
CA VAL A 264 30.48 -21.53 -3.52
C VAL A 264 31.07 -22.05 -4.83
N GLY A 265 30.54 -23.15 -5.36
CA GLY A 265 30.98 -23.72 -6.63
C GLY A 265 30.75 -25.23 -6.70
N ALA A 266 31.00 -25.81 -7.86
CA ALA A 266 30.98 -27.25 -8.04
C ALA A 266 32.12 -27.67 -8.98
N VAL A 267 32.74 -28.80 -8.67
CA VAL A 267 33.71 -29.45 -9.57
C VAL A 267 33.02 -30.68 -10.15
N SER A 268 32.98 -30.78 -11.48
CA SER A 268 32.57 -32.00 -12.18
C SER A 268 33.79 -32.84 -12.46
N ILE A 269 33.87 -34.02 -11.85
CA ILE A 269 34.87 -35.01 -12.23
C ILE A 269 34.23 -35.88 -13.31
N THR A 270 34.73 -35.75 -14.53
CA THR A 270 34.36 -36.62 -15.65
C THR A 270 35.39 -37.75 -15.70
N GLU A 271 34.98 -38.96 -15.32
CA GLU A 271 35.77 -40.16 -15.58
C GLU A 271 35.43 -40.67 -17.00
N ASN A 272 36.45 -41.03 -17.77
CA ASN A 272 36.43 -41.19 -19.23
C ASN A 272 35.16 -41.82 -19.85
N ASN A 273 34.71 -41.20 -20.94
CA ASN A 273 33.96 -41.70 -22.10
C ASN A 273 32.70 -42.58 -21.97
N ASN A 274 32.15 -42.92 -20.80
CA ASN A 274 30.78 -43.49 -20.72
C ASN A 274 30.11 -43.49 -19.33
N GLN A 275 30.63 -42.75 -18.34
CA GLN A 275 30.03 -42.69 -17.00
C GLN A 275 29.50 -41.30 -16.65
N GLN A 276 28.41 -41.27 -15.86
CA GLN A 276 27.78 -40.04 -15.39
C GLN A 276 28.78 -39.19 -14.61
N SER A 277 28.95 -37.94 -15.02
CA SER A 277 29.79 -36.96 -14.31
C SER A 277 29.36 -36.83 -12.85
N ILE A 278 30.26 -37.12 -11.91
CA ILE A 278 29.99 -36.86 -10.50
C ILE A 278 30.23 -35.37 -10.26
N LYS A 279 29.19 -34.64 -9.87
CA LYS A 279 29.28 -33.23 -9.49
C LYS A 279 29.40 -33.13 -7.97
N GLU A 280 30.58 -32.79 -7.48
CA GLU A 280 30.76 -32.45 -6.07
C GLU A 280 30.65 -30.94 -5.88
N GLN A 281 29.97 -30.52 -4.81
CA GLN A 281 29.72 -29.11 -4.51
C GLN A 281 30.66 -28.63 -3.39
N ALA A 282 31.21 -27.44 -3.57
CA ALA A 282 31.95 -26.71 -2.54
C ALA A 282 30.96 -26.02 -1.61
N ILE A 283 30.78 -26.57 -0.40
CA ILE A 283 29.78 -26.11 0.56
C ILE A 283 30.38 -25.81 1.92
N TYR A 284 29.80 -24.85 2.63
CA TYR A 284 30.06 -24.62 4.05
C TYR A 284 28.79 -24.10 4.73
N SER A 285 28.69 -24.31 6.04
CA SER A 285 27.60 -23.78 6.87
C SER A 285 28.02 -22.47 7.51
N ARG A 286 27.08 -21.53 7.66
CA ARG A 286 27.27 -20.31 8.43
C ARG A 286 26.14 -20.14 9.42
N ASP A 287 26.50 -20.10 10.68
CA ASP A 287 25.59 -19.90 11.80
C ASP A 287 25.77 -18.48 12.32
N GLY A 288 24.68 -17.76 12.55
CA GLY A 288 24.73 -16.37 13.01
C GLY A 288 23.61 -16.06 13.99
N VAL A 289 23.95 -15.33 15.04
CA VAL A 289 23.00 -14.73 15.97
C VAL A 289 23.15 -13.23 15.91
N GLY A 290 22.05 -12.51 15.89
CA GLY A 290 22.09 -11.07 15.85
C GLY A 290 20.85 -10.42 16.43
N PHE A 291 20.97 -9.11 16.55
CA PHE A 291 19.92 -8.23 17.01
C PHE A 291 19.79 -7.08 16.02
N THR A 292 18.59 -6.57 15.85
CA THR A 292 18.27 -5.48 14.95
C THR A 292 17.44 -4.45 15.69
N VAL A 293 17.87 -3.19 15.63
CA VAL A 293 17.07 -2.01 15.98
C VAL A 293 16.73 -1.29 14.70
N GLY A 294 15.45 -1.04 14.45
CA GLY A 294 14.98 -0.25 13.34
C GLY A 294 14.14 0.92 13.82
N ILE A 295 14.37 2.11 13.30
CA ILE A 295 13.46 3.24 13.43
C ILE A 295 13.00 3.68 12.04
N GLY A 296 11.69 3.82 11.85
CA GLY A 296 11.09 4.23 10.60
C GLY A 296 10.12 5.37 10.79
N HIS A 297 9.94 6.21 9.78
CA HIS A 297 8.89 7.22 9.77
C HIS A 297 8.33 7.40 8.36
N ARG A 298 7.05 7.74 8.31
CA ARG A 298 6.32 8.00 7.08
C ARG A 298 6.27 9.51 6.87
N ILE A 299 7.13 10.03 5.99
CA ILE A 299 7.30 11.47 5.73
C ILE A 299 6.07 12.04 5.01
N PHE A 300 5.46 11.22 4.14
CA PHE A 300 4.26 11.55 3.36
C PHE A 300 3.41 10.30 3.15
N ILE A 301 2.27 10.42 2.46
CA ILE A 301 1.39 9.28 2.18
C ILE A 301 2.13 8.12 1.49
N ASN A 302 3.10 8.35 0.61
CA ASN A 302 3.76 7.23 -0.11
C ASN A 302 5.24 7.02 0.24
N TRP A 303 5.84 7.93 1.00
CA TRP A 303 7.27 7.90 1.32
C TRP A 303 7.52 7.33 2.72
N THR A 304 8.36 6.31 2.79
CA THR A 304 8.84 5.72 4.05
C THR A 304 10.34 5.86 4.13
N HIS A 305 10.85 6.39 5.23
CA HIS A 305 12.28 6.46 5.50
C HIS A 305 12.61 5.66 6.76
N PHE A 306 13.68 4.86 6.71
CA PHE A 306 14.06 4.01 7.82
C PHE A 306 15.57 3.94 8.02
N HIS A 307 15.94 3.76 9.29
CA HIS A 307 17.28 3.46 9.73
C HIS A 307 17.26 2.14 10.49
N ARG A 308 18.26 1.29 10.25
CA ARG A 308 18.37 0.00 10.93
C ARG A 308 19.82 -0.26 11.33
N TYR A 309 20.02 -0.60 12.59
CA TYR A 309 21.30 -1.09 13.10
C TYR A 309 21.18 -2.59 13.41
N SER A 310 22.03 -3.41 12.81
CA SER A 310 21.95 -4.88 12.87
C SER A 310 23.29 -5.53 13.23
N PRO A 311 23.76 -5.43 14.48
CA PRO A 311 24.92 -6.19 14.96
C PRO A 311 24.63 -7.70 14.99
N SER A 312 25.62 -8.49 14.61
CA SER A 312 25.55 -9.94 14.55
C SER A 312 26.90 -10.58 14.83
N ILE A 313 26.89 -11.79 15.37
CA ILE A 313 28.07 -12.65 15.50
C ILE A 313 27.79 -13.91 14.69
N TYR A 314 28.76 -14.33 13.88
CA TYR A 314 28.63 -15.48 13.00
C TYR A 314 29.87 -16.35 13.04
N ALA A 315 29.71 -17.63 12.73
CA ALA A 315 30.81 -18.57 12.54
C ALA A 315 30.53 -19.43 11.31
N SER A 316 31.58 -19.68 10.54
CA SER A 316 31.54 -20.57 9.39
C SER A 316 32.06 -21.95 9.81
N THR A 317 31.35 -23.02 9.47
CA THR A 317 31.60 -24.40 9.92
C THR A 317 31.38 -25.41 8.80
N ASN A 318 31.82 -26.66 9.01
CA ASN A 318 31.62 -27.79 8.10
C ASN A 318 32.01 -27.50 6.63
N PRO A 319 33.23 -27.02 6.34
CA PRO A 319 33.68 -26.84 4.96
C PRO A 319 33.85 -28.21 4.28
N SER A 320 33.39 -28.34 3.03
CA SER A 320 33.79 -29.47 2.19
C SER A 320 35.24 -29.34 1.72
N SER A 321 35.82 -30.43 1.21
CA SER A 321 37.23 -30.46 0.75
C SER A 321 37.52 -29.53 -0.43
N LEU A 322 36.49 -29.10 -1.17
CA LEU A 322 36.59 -28.31 -2.40
C LEU A 322 36.46 -26.80 -2.16
N VAL A 323 36.33 -26.34 -0.91
CA VAL A 323 36.23 -24.90 -0.62
C VAL A 323 37.60 -24.22 -0.79
N SER A 324 37.58 -22.91 -1.08
CA SER A 324 38.80 -22.13 -1.22
C SER A 324 39.52 -21.92 0.13
N ASP A 325 40.83 -21.62 0.07
CA ASP A 325 41.63 -21.29 1.25
C ASP A 325 41.05 -20.13 2.08
N GLN A 326 40.37 -19.19 1.41
CA GLN A 326 39.65 -18.10 2.07
C GLN A 326 38.56 -18.61 3.02
N VAL A 327 37.77 -19.60 2.58
CA VAL A 327 36.71 -20.21 3.40
C VAL A 327 37.33 -21.00 4.56
N LEU A 328 38.40 -21.77 4.31
CA LEU A 328 39.12 -22.48 5.39
C LEU A 328 39.69 -21.52 6.43
N ALA A 329 40.25 -20.39 5.99
CA ALA A 329 40.75 -19.35 6.89
C ALA A 329 39.62 -18.70 7.69
N GLU A 330 38.43 -18.52 7.11
CA GLU A 330 37.25 -18.04 7.83
C GLU A 330 36.78 -19.02 8.91
N VAL A 331 36.67 -20.32 8.57
CA VAL A 331 36.30 -21.38 9.53
C VAL A 331 37.26 -21.42 10.72
N ARG A 332 38.58 -21.30 10.48
CA ARG A 332 39.60 -21.28 11.54
C ARG A 332 39.49 -20.09 12.48
N ARG A 333 38.93 -18.96 12.05
CA ARG A 333 38.72 -17.77 12.91
C ARG A 333 37.58 -17.95 13.89
N GLY A 334 36.69 -18.92 13.66
CA GLY A 334 35.52 -19.14 14.50
C GLY A 334 34.56 -17.96 14.47
N TRP A 335 34.14 -17.50 15.66
CA TRP A 335 33.14 -16.44 15.79
C TRP A 335 33.68 -15.08 15.40
N GLN A 336 32.94 -14.40 14.53
CA GLN A 336 33.26 -13.09 13.98
C GLN A 336 32.10 -12.13 14.19
N PHE A 337 32.41 -10.87 14.51
CA PHE A 337 31.43 -9.81 14.67
C PHE A 337 31.17 -9.09 13.34
N ARG A 338 29.93 -8.69 13.11
CA ARG A 338 29.52 -7.89 11.95
C ARG A 338 28.49 -6.88 12.40
N SER A 339 28.81 -5.62 12.11
CA SER A 339 28.01 -4.46 12.45
C SER A 339 27.52 -3.83 11.15
N GLN A 340 26.23 -3.54 11.03
CA GLN A 340 25.64 -2.98 9.81
C GLN A 340 24.67 -1.86 10.17
N ILE A 341 24.84 -0.69 9.56
CA ILE A 341 23.83 0.38 9.54
C ILE A 341 23.24 0.47 8.14
N SER A 342 21.93 0.26 8.04
CA SER A 342 21.14 0.45 6.84
C SER A 342 20.35 1.74 6.92
N ASN A 343 20.41 2.54 5.87
CA ASN A 343 19.55 3.71 5.67
C ASN A 343 18.76 3.47 4.39
N GLY A 344 17.44 3.58 4.44
CA GLY A 344 16.61 3.31 3.28
C GLY A 344 15.48 4.30 3.13
N ILE A 345 15.15 4.58 1.88
CA ILE A 345 13.96 5.33 1.49
C ILE A 345 13.16 4.48 0.50
N ALA A 346 11.87 4.33 0.79
CA ALA A 346 10.93 3.57 -0.01
C ALA A 346 9.79 4.48 -0.47
N TYR A 347 9.31 4.26 -1.69
CA TYR A 347 8.19 4.94 -2.27
C TYR A 347 7.26 3.93 -2.95
N ASP A 348 6.06 3.75 -2.40
CA ASP A 348 5.08 2.78 -2.88
C ASP A 348 3.76 3.49 -3.23
N ILE A 349 3.33 3.35 -4.49
CA ILE A 349 2.03 3.81 -4.97
C ILE A 349 1.23 2.71 -5.67
N ARG A 350 1.56 1.44 -5.41
CA ARG A 350 0.81 0.33 -5.97
C ARG A 350 -0.63 0.38 -5.50
N ASP A 351 -1.54 0.02 -6.39
CA ASP A 351 -2.97 -0.09 -6.11
C ASP A 351 -3.26 -1.21 -5.09
N ASN A 352 -2.50 -2.30 -5.16
CA ASN A 352 -2.59 -3.42 -4.24
C ASN A 352 -1.19 -4.00 -3.99
N VAL A 353 -0.84 -4.22 -2.72
CA VAL A 353 0.49 -4.71 -2.33
C VAL A 353 0.70 -6.19 -2.69
N PHE A 354 -0.35 -7.01 -2.67
CA PHE A 354 -0.26 -8.46 -2.87
C PHE A 354 -0.47 -8.88 -4.33
N ASN A 355 -1.31 -8.15 -5.05
CA ASN A 355 -1.55 -8.39 -6.47
C ASN A 355 -1.62 -7.05 -7.22
N PRO A 356 -0.47 -6.39 -7.41
CA PRO A 356 -0.41 -5.06 -8.02
C PRO A 356 -0.84 -5.13 -9.49
N THR A 357 -1.63 -4.14 -9.92
CA THR A 357 -2.06 -4.00 -11.31
C THR A 357 -1.57 -2.71 -11.94
N GLN A 358 -1.36 -1.68 -11.11
CA GLN A 358 -0.87 -0.38 -11.52
C GLN A 358 0.00 0.24 -10.43
N GLY A 359 0.94 1.09 -10.85
CA GLY A 359 1.78 1.88 -9.95
C GLY A 359 3.23 1.38 -9.95
N TYR A 360 4.00 1.90 -9.00
CA TYR A 360 5.40 1.54 -8.84
C TYR A 360 5.80 1.45 -7.36
N ASP A 361 6.81 0.64 -7.11
CA ASP A 361 7.49 0.46 -5.83
C ASP A 361 8.99 0.69 -6.04
N LEU A 362 9.55 1.69 -5.35
CA LEU A 362 10.95 2.06 -5.42
C LEU A 362 11.56 1.97 -4.03
N LEU A 363 12.69 1.28 -3.91
CA LEU A 363 13.50 1.22 -2.70
C LEU A 363 14.95 1.58 -3.03
N PHE A 364 15.46 2.60 -2.35
CA PHE A 364 16.89 2.90 -2.32
C PHE A 364 17.40 2.68 -0.90
N GLN A 365 18.41 1.83 -0.75
CA GLN A 365 18.99 1.47 0.54
C GLN A 365 20.52 1.49 0.48
N ILE A 366 21.14 2.08 1.50
CA ILE A 366 22.59 2.10 1.70
C ILE A 366 22.91 1.33 2.99
N ASP A 367 23.70 0.28 2.86
CA ASP A 367 24.22 -0.53 3.95
C ASP A 367 25.69 -0.22 4.18
N ASN A 368 26.01 0.36 5.33
CA ASN A 368 27.38 0.59 5.77
C ASN A 368 27.75 -0.53 6.73
N VAL A 369 28.65 -1.41 6.30
CA VAL A 369 29.09 -2.58 7.08
C VAL A 369 30.48 -2.31 7.65
N GLY A 370 30.58 -2.45 8.97
CA GLY A 370 31.80 -2.24 9.74
C GLY A 370 32.22 -0.78 9.85
N GLN A 371 33.43 -0.48 9.40
CA GLN A 371 34.04 0.87 9.45
C GLN A 371 34.10 1.43 10.89
N ALA A 372 33.52 2.61 11.13
CA ALA A 372 33.44 3.23 12.46
C ALA A 372 32.60 2.40 13.46
N LEU A 373 31.82 1.42 12.98
CA LEU A 373 30.98 0.56 13.81
C LEU A 373 31.70 -0.72 14.27
N GLY A 374 32.95 -0.93 13.81
CA GLY A 374 33.73 -2.12 14.07
C GLY A 374 33.18 -3.40 13.42
N GLY A 375 33.90 -4.50 13.56
CA GLY A 375 33.56 -5.79 12.95
C GLY A 375 34.62 -6.26 11.95
N GLN A 376 34.32 -7.39 11.31
CA GLN A 376 35.30 -8.12 10.51
C GLN A 376 35.20 -7.83 9.00
N SER A 377 34.05 -7.34 8.54
CA SER A 377 33.76 -6.97 7.16
C SER A 377 33.64 -5.45 7.02
N HIS A 378 34.13 -4.89 5.91
CA HIS A 378 34.22 -3.44 5.69
C HIS A 378 33.82 -3.08 4.25
N PHE A 379 32.56 -2.67 4.05
CA PHE A 379 32.09 -2.26 2.73
C PHE A 379 30.83 -1.40 2.82
N ASP A 380 30.57 -0.65 1.74
CA ASP A 380 29.30 0.01 1.50
C ASP A 380 28.53 -0.76 0.44
N GLN A 381 27.24 -0.96 0.65
CA GLN A 381 26.39 -1.65 -0.30
C GLN A 381 25.17 -0.78 -0.63
N TYR A 382 24.99 -0.51 -1.92
CA TYR A 382 23.91 0.31 -2.46
C TYR A 382 22.91 -0.60 -3.16
N ARG A 383 21.70 -0.68 -2.62
CA ARG A 383 20.60 -1.47 -3.18
C ARG A 383 19.58 -0.54 -3.80
N VAL A 384 19.24 -0.81 -5.06
CA VAL A 384 18.18 -0.13 -5.79
C VAL A 384 17.20 -1.19 -6.28
N LEU A 385 15.96 -1.12 -5.82
CA LEU A 385 14.87 -1.94 -6.33
C LEU A 385 13.82 -1.02 -6.95
N ALA A 386 13.42 -1.32 -8.17
CA ALA A 386 12.39 -0.61 -8.89
C ALA A 386 11.45 -1.59 -9.57
N GLU A 387 10.18 -1.56 -9.17
CA GLU A 387 9.11 -2.34 -9.77
C GLU A 387 8.07 -1.39 -10.35
N TYR A 388 7.67 -1.62 -11.60
CA TYR A 388 6.63 -0.88 -12.29
C TYR A 388 5.59 -1.84 -12.86
N TYR A 389 4.33 -1.60 -12.52
CA TYR A 389 3.19 -2.41 -12.94
C TYR A 389 2.30 -1.59 -13.86
N HIS A 390 1.97 -2.17 -15.02
CA HIS A 390 1.08 -1.57 -15.98
C HIS A 390 0.05 -2.58 -16.48
N THR A 391 -1.23 -2.24 -16.36
CA THR A 391 -2.31 -3.03 -16.93
C THR A 391 -2.61 -2.56 -18.35
N TRP A 392 -2.39 -3.42 -19.33
CA TRP A 392 -2.68 -3.12 -20.74
C TRP A 392 -4.15 -3.31 -21.08
N PHE A 393 -4.75 -4.38 -20.54
CA PHE A 393 -6.14 -4.75 -20.80
C PHE A 393 -6.79 -5.23 -19.52
N ASP A 394 -8.01 -4.75 -19.25
CA ASP A 394 -8.86 -5.20 -18.15
C ASP A 394 -10.31 -5.22 -18.65
N TYR A 395 -10.73 -6.35 -19.21
CA TYR A 395 -12.06 -6.51 -19.82
C TYR A 395 -12.90 -7.50 -19.03
N SER A 396 -14.14 -7.12 -18.73
CA SER A 396 -15.12 -7.98 -18.08
C SER A 396 -16.19 -8.40 -19.08
N PHE A 397 -16.18 -9.67 -19.47
CA PHE A 397 -17.21 -10.32 -20.28
C PHE A 397 -18.47 -10.53 -19.44
N PHE A 398 -19.27 -9.48 -19.28
CA PHE A 398 -20.57 -9.57 -18.62
C PHE A 398 -21.49 -10.53 -19.39
N GLY A 399 -22.07 -11.51 -18.70
CA GLY A 399 -23.13 -12.39 -19.23
C GLY A 399 -22.69 -13.50 -20.21
N LEU A 400 -21.51 -13.42 -20.83
CA LEU A 400 -21.03 -14.41 -21.82
C LEU A 400 -20.61 -15.75 -21.19
N PHE A 401 -20.08 -15.71 -19.96
CA PHE A 401 -19.68 -16.92 -19.24
C PHE A 401 -20.46 -17.05 -17.92
N ARG A 402 -21.07 -18.23 -17.74
CA ARG A 402 -21.84 -18.58 -16.52
C ARG A 402 -20.93 -18.77 -15.31
N ASN A 403 -19.64 -19.08 -15.53
CA ASN A 403 -18.66 -19.30 -14.48
C ASN A 403 -17.92 -18.00 -14.13
N ASN A 404 -17.90 -17.62 -12.85
CA ASN A 404 -17.34 -16.34 -12.38
C ASN A 404 -15.84 -16.17 -12.69
N ALA A 405 -15.09 -17.26 -12.80
CA ALA A 405 -13.65 -17.23 -13.07
C ALA A 405 -13.29 -16.75 -14.49
N LEU A 406 -14.18 -16.91 -15.47
CA LEU A 406 -13.93 -16.51 -16.87
C LEU A 406 -14.49 -15.12 -17.22
N ARG A 407 -15.12 -14.44 -16.24
CA ARG A 407 -15.81 -13.17 -16.47
C ARG A 407 -14.87 -11.98 -16.65
N ARG A 408 -13.64 -12.01 -16.13
CA ARG A 408 -12.72 -10.87 -16.20
C ARG A 408 -11.35 -11.33 -16.66
N TRP A 409 -10.87 -10.74 -17.75
CA TRP A 409 -9.56 -10.99 -18.31
C TRP A 409 -8.72 -9.74 -18.11
N ARG A 410 -7.59 -9.91 -17.42
CA ARG A 410 -6.65 -8.82 -17.14
C ARG A 410 -5.24 -9.22 -17.51
N VAL A 411 -4.56 -8.36 -18.26
CA VAL A 411 -3.15 -8.53 -18.63
C VAL A 411 -2.35 -7.43 -17.95
N VAL A 412 -1.56 -7.81 -16.95
CA VAL A 412 -0.64 -6.94 -16.22
C VAL A 412 0.78 -7.26 -16.65
N GLN A 413 1.54 -6.23 -17.04
CA GLN A 413 2.96 -6.32 -17.29
C GLN A 413 3.72 -5.75 -16.09
N GLU A 414 4.71 -6.51 -15.62
CA GLU A 414 5.63 -6.10 -14.56
C GLU A 414 7.01 -5.85 -15.16
N PHE A 415 7.57 -4.68 -14.88
CA PHE A 415 8.98 -4.37 -15.11
C PHE A 415 9.68 -4.30 -13.76
N ARG A 416 10.62 -5.22 -13.53
CA ARG A 416 11.40 -5.30 -12.29
C ARG A 416 12.87 -5.11 -12.57
N SER A 417 13.50 -4.19 -11.86
CA SER A 417 14.95 -3.99 -11.82
C SER A 417 15.43 -4.03 -10.38
N SER A 418 16.45 -4.85 -10.11
CA SER A 418 17.08 -4.95 -8.80
C SER A 418 18.59 -4.95 -8.98
N SER A 419 19.23 -3.89 -8.49
CA SER A 419 20.68 -3.68 -8.60
C SER A 419 21.31 -3.57 -7.22
N LEU A 420 22.47 -4.19 -7.05
CA LEU A 420 23.22 -4.22 -5.79
C LEU A 420 24.67 -3.87 -6.09
N PHE A 421 25.14 -2.71 -5.66
CA PHE A 421 26.52 -2.29 -5.88
C PHE A 421 27.27 -2.37 -4.56
N THR A 422 28.33 -3.17 -4.51
CA THR A 422 29.17 -3.31 -3.30
C THR A 422 30.52 -2.63 -3.53
N TYR A 423 30.87 -1.69 -2.66
CA TYR A 423 32.14 -0.97 -2.68
C TYR A 423 32.96 -1.31 -1.44
N GLN A 424 34.15 -1.86 -1.64
CA GLN A 424 35.05 -2.21 -0.54
C GLN A 424 35.57 -0.96 0.18
N ARG A 425 35.71 -1.03 1.50
CA ARG A 425 36.28 0.04 2.33
C ARG A 425 37.41 -0.49 3.19
N VAL A 426 38.41 0.36 3.43
CA VAL A 426 39.46 0.07 4.40
C VAL A 426 38.87 0.22 5.82
N PRO A 427 39.28 -0.60 6.80
CA PRO A 427 38.85 -0.44 8.18
C PRO A 427 39.18 0.97 8.71
N TYR A 428 38.23 1.55 9.44
CA TYR A 428 38.42 2.83 10.09
C TYR A 428 39.37 2.71 11.30
N TYR A 429 39.32 1.57 12.00
CA TYR A 429 40.17 1.26 13.14
C TYR A 429 41.11 0.09 12.82
N GLY A 430 42.40 0.26 13.11
CA GLY A 430 43.42 -0.78 12.94
C GLY A 430 43.79 -1.05 11.48
N LYS A 431 44.70 -2.02 11.28
CA LYS A 431 45.09 -2.53 9.96
C LYS A 431 44.56 -3.94 9.79
N GLN A 432 43.96 -4.23 8.65
CA GLN A 432 43.50 -5.56 8.27
C GLN A 432 44.22 -5.95 6.98
N ASP A 433 44.79 -7.14 6.95
CA ASP A 433 45.38 -7.72 5.75
C ASP A 433 44.26 -8.26 4.85
N PRO A 434 44.00 -7.65 3.68
CA PRO A 434 42.92 -8.05 2.79
C PRO A 434 43.15 -9.42 2.14
N ILE A 435 44.40 -9.91 2.07
CA ILE A 435 44.72 -11.21 1.48
C ILE A 435 44.26 -12.33 2.41
N GLN A 436 44.61 -12.21 3.69
CA GLN A 436 44.16 -13.18 4.68
C GLN A 436 42.68 -12.97 4.99
N LYS A 437 42.27 -11.74 5.29
CA LYS A 437 40.92 -11.40 5.75
C LYS A 437 40.32 -10.33 4.83
N PRO A 438 39.61 -10.73 3.77
CA PRO A 438 39.09 -9.78 2.80
C PRO A 438 37.99 -8.89 3.41
N TYR A 439 37.89 -7.67 2.90
CA TYR A 439 36.92 -6.68 3.35
C TYR A 439 35.48 -7.07 3.02
N ILE A 440 35.29 -7.77 1.90
CA ILE A 440 34.03 -8.38 1.45
C ILE A 440 34.21 -9.88 1.49
N GLN A 441 33.29 -10.59 2.15
CA GLN A 441 33.32 -12.05 2.22
C GLN A 441 32.55 -12.66 1.04
N LEU A 442 32.83 -13.93 0.70
CA LEU A 442 32.21 -14.63 -0.43
C LEU A 442 30.67 -14.59 -0.40
N GLN A 443 30.09 -14.76 0.78
CA GLN A 443 28.65 -14.64 1.04
C GLN A 443 28.03 -13.27 0.77
N ASP A 444 28.84 -12.21 0.82
CA ASP A 444 28.40 -10.81 0.67
C ASP A 444 28.57 -10.34 -0.79
N LEU A 445 29.12 -11.20 -1.65
CA LEU A 445 29.20 -10.98 -3.09
C LEU A 445 27.81 -11.07 -3.72
N GLN A 446 27.63 -10.32 -4.81
CA GLN A 446 26.43 -10.39 -5.61
C GLN A 446 26.50 -11.61 -6.53
N PHE A 447 25.52 -12.50 -6.41
CA PHE A 447 25.32 -13.61 -7.34
C PHE A 447 24.21 -13.26 -8.31
N LEU A 448 24.44 -13.52 -9.60
CA LEU A 448 23.44 -13.40 -10.66
C LEU A 448 23.01 -14.79 -11.14
N GLY A 449 21.76 -14.89 -11.61
CA GLY A 449 21.14 -16.11 -12.13
C GLY A 449 19.98 -16.60 -11.27
N GLY A 450 19.24 -17.58 -11.78
CA GLY A 450 18.07 -18.14 -11.10
C GLY A 450 16.79 -17.32 -11.27
N TYR A 451 15.74 -17.73 -10.56
CA TYR A 451 14.40 -17.17 -10.76
C TYR A 451 14.23 -15.73 -10.22
N GLU A 452 15.10 -15.32 -9.30
CA GLU A 452 15.03 -14.03 -8.59
C GLU A 452 15.74 -12.88 -9.33
N SER A 453 16.78 -13.18 -10.12
CA SER A 453 17.54 -12.14 -10.82
C SER A 453 17.53 -12.30 -12.34
N LEU A 454 18.04 -13.41 -12.88
CA LEU A 454 18.23 -13.60 -14.32
C LEU A 454 17.70 -14.98 -14.72
N ARG A 455 16.41 -15.02 -15.07
CA ARG A 455 15.70 -16.25 -15.45
C ARG A 455 16.34 -16.85 -16.71
N GLY A 456 16.44 -18.18 -16.74
CA GLY A 456 17.09 -18.93 -17.81
C GLY A 456 18.58 -19.22 -17.58
N TRP A 457 19.19 -18.58 -16.58
CA TRP A 457 20.56 -18.88 -16.14
C TRP A 457 20.53 -19.62 -14.81
N PHE A 458 21.48 -20.55 -14.61
CA PHE A 458 21.63 -21.18 -13.30
C PHE A 458 22.12 -20.16 -12.28
N TYR A 459 21.72 -20.35 -11.03
CA TYR A 459 22.23 -19.53 -9.93
C TYR A 459 23.72 -19.81 -9.76
N ASN A 460 24.55 -18.76 -9.77
CA ASN A 460 26.01 -18.87 -9.69
C ASN A 460 26.65 -19.59 -10.90
N ASP A 461 26.09 -19.42 -12.11
CA ASP A 461 26.72 -19.92 -13.34
C ASP A 461 27.97 -19.09 -13.65
N ALA A 462 29.15 -19.70 -13.45
CA ALA A 462 30.43 -19.10 -13.76
C ALA A 462 30.73 -19.29 -15.25
N LYS A 463 30.17 -18.41 -16.10
CA LYS A 463 30.62 -18.27 -17.49
C LYS A 463 31.24 -16.92 -17.74
#